data_AF-A0A9P9JKU2-F1
#
_entry.id   AF-A0A9P9JKU2-F1
#
_cell.length_a   1.000
_cell.length_b   1.000
_cell.length_c   1.000
_cell.angle_alpha   90.00
_cell.angle_beta   90.00
_cell.angle_gamma   90.00
#
_symmetry.space_group_name_H-M   'P 1'
#
loop_
_entity.id
_entity.type
_entity.pdbx_description
1 polymer ?
#
loop_
_entity_poly.entity_id
_entity_poly.type
_entity_poly.pdbx_seq_one_letter_code
_entity_poly.pdbx_strand_id
1 'polypeptide(L)'
;MGLSVVDCLYHQERRDESPFPVDLQVTLIFPRPNETFYPVYPFPVVFAISGAAALWPYGFNFGWLLESPPSDGGRSSMEFSSLTPGGYTSGSLNSAAEPYYYISGSEVFVNSSASDWTLGWTVSIPQECYPLGDYGNYQKSGSMNFSTSLNGVLPNMTGEVVEAARIRFLDHMKTPKDIQGTASSKKCLVVDKETLTADFNDVDTGSKLEAAVTSTMIDFASCPSNAAWPDTTNLTDGVSCKKMYPSFEDNDSSGVKTPFPIVWAFWGVLLVGQFVI
;
A
#
# COMPACT_ATOMS: atom_id res chain seq x y z
N MET A 1 -39.36 42.84 -26.20
CA MET A 1 -39.99 41.92 -25.23
C MET A 1 -40.69 40.83 -26.05
N GLY A 2 -40.38 39.54 -25.96
CA GLY A 2 -39.49 38.83 -25.06
C GLY A 2 -38.93 37.58 -25.75
N LEU A 3 -37.70 37.22 -25.37
CA LEU A 3 -37.10 35.94 -25.72
C LEU A 3 -37.76 34.87 -24.84
N SER A 4 -38.30 33.85 -25.52
CA SER A 4 -38.95 32.68 -24.94
C SER A 4 -37.97 31.87 -24.09
N VAL A 5 -38.43 31.45 -22.91
CA VAL A 5 -37.72 30.72 -21.84
C VAL A 5 -37.36 29.27 -22.24
N VAL A 6 -37.38 28.93 -23.53
CA VAL A 6 -37.31 27.54 -24.02
C VAL A 6 -35.92 27.14 -24.55
N ASP A 7 -34.99 28.09 -24.75
CA ASP A 7 -33.64 27.77 -25.26
C ASP A 7 -32.56 27.59 -24.18
N CYS A 8 -32.91 27.62 -22.89
CA CYS A 8 -31.97 27.26 -21.81
C CYS A 8 -31.94 25.75 -21.49
N LEU A 9 -32.62 24.91 -22.29
CA LEU A 9 -32.71 23.46 -22.08
C LEU A 9 -31.89 22.61 -23.07
N TYR A 10 -30.94 23.20 -23.81
CA TYR A 10 -30.15 22.47 -24.81
C TYR A 10 -28.66 22.26 -24.49
N HIS A 11 -28.22 22.55 -23.26
CA HIS A 11 -26.94 22.04 -22.73
C HIS A 11 -27.13 21.34 -21.40
N GLN A 12 -28.13 20.47 -21.35
CA GLN A 12 -28.10 19.31 -20.48
C GLN A 12 -27.17 18.26 -21.12
N GLU A 13 -25.90 18.63 -21.34
CA GLU A 13 -24.83 17.62 -21.31
C GLU A 13 -25.06 16.88 -20.00
N ARG A 14 -25.26 15.56 -20.07
CA ARG A 14 -25.37 14.71 -18.88
C ARG A 14 -24.31 15.20 -17.89
N ARG A 15 -24.73 15.84 -16.80
CA ARG A 15 -23.95 15.70 -15.57
C ARG A 15 -24.06 14.22 -15.31
N ASP A 16 -23.04 13.47 -15.72
CA ASP A 16 -22.61 12.37 -14.87
C ASP A 16 -22.59 12.97 -13.47
N GLU A 17 -23.47 12.48 -12.59
CA GLU A 17 -23.46 12.91 -11.20
C GLU A 17 -22.02 12.74 -10.74
N SER A 18 -21.37 13.87 -10.46
CA SER A 18 -19.98 13.88 -10.03
C SER A 18 -19.92 12.98 -8.81
N PRO A 19 -19.05 11.93 -8.77
CA PRO A 19 -18.99 11.06 -7.60
C PRO A 19 -18.51 11.82 -6.36
N PHE A 20 -18.02 13.05 -6.54
CA PHE A 20 -17.51 13.91 -5.49
C PHE A 20 -18.63 14.57 -4.67
N PRO A 21 -18.44 14.73 -3.35
CA PRO A 21 -17.24 14.37 -2.60
C PRO A 21 -17.12 12.85 -2.35
N VAL A 22 -15.90 12.31 -2.47
CA VAL A 22 -15.57 10.91 -2.17
C VAL A 22 -14.48 10.83 -1.11
N ASP A 23 -14.61 9.91 -0.16
CA ASP A 23 -13.56 9.62 0.81
C ASP A 23 -12.77 8.36 0.36
N LEU A 24 -11.45 8.49 0.25
CA LEU A 24 -10.54 7.34 0.18
C LEU A 24 -10.07 7.03 1.59
N GLN A 25 -10.29 5.79 2.01
CA GLN A 25 -9.78 5.28 3.27
C GLN A 25 -8.87 4.09 3.01
N VAL A 26 -7.67 4.13 3.58
CA VAL A 26 -6.74 3.01 3.62
C VAL A 26 -6.68 2.51 5.05
N THR A 27 -6.98 1.23 5.22
CA THR A 27 -6.97 0.53 6.50
C THR A 27 -5.92 -0.57 6.43
N LEU A 28 -4.97 -0.57 7.35
CA LEU A 28 -4.01 -1.64 7.54
C LEU A 28 -4.68 -2.78 8.33
N ILE A 29 -4.75 -3.96 7.74
CA ILE A 29 -5.31 -5.17 8.35
C ILE A 29 -4.20 -6.02 8.96
N PHE A 30 -3.08 -6.15 8.23
CA PHE A 30 -1.94 -6.93 8.68
C PHE A 30 -0.64 -6.43 8.04
N PRO A 31 0.52 -6.42 8.75
CA PRO A 31 0.69 -6.72 10.19
C PRO A 31 0.02 -5.68 11.09
N ARG A 32 -0.09 -6.01 12.39
CA ARG A 32 -0.64 -5.11 13.41
C ARG A 32 0.48 -4.49 14.27
N PRO A 33 0.30 -3.25 14.76
CA PRO A 33 1.32 -2.55 15.53
C PRO A 33 1.56 -3.24 16.86
N ASN A 34 2.82 -3.24 17.32
CA ASN A 34 3.24 -3.80 18.60
C ASN A 34 2.94 -5.31 18.79
N GLU A 35 2.69 -6.03 17.70
CA GLU A 35 2.59 -7.50 17.73
C GLU A 35 3.90 -8.15 17.28
N THR A 36 4.14 -9.36 17.79
CA THR A 36 5.25 -10.21 17.38
C THR A 36 4.73 -11.39 16.58
N PHE A 37 5.06 -11.44 15.30
CA PHE A 37 4.58 -12.49 14.39
C PHE A 37 5.60 -13.61 14.22
N TYR A 38 5.11 -14.81 13.96
CA TYR A 38 5.95 -15.88 13.43
C TYR A 38 6.43 -15.46 12.03
N PRO A 39 7.74 -15.49 11.74
CA PRO A 39 8.21 -15.20 10.39
C PRO A 39 7.77 -16.36 9.49
N VAL A 40 6.71 -16.16 8.70
CA VAL A 40 6.21 -17.11 7.70
C VAL A 40 6.53 -16.63 6.28
N TYR A 41 6.68 -17.57 5.35
CA TYR A 41 7.03 -17.27 3.96
C TYR A 41 5.89 -17.69 3.03
N PRO A 42 5.43 -16.78 2.14
CA PRO A 42 5.70 -15.35 2.15
C PRO A 42 5.06 -14.68 3.37
N PHE A 43 5.60 -13.55 3.80
CA PHE A 43 4.97 -12.76 4.85
C PHE A 43 3.91 -11.84 4.25
N PRO A 44 2.67 -11.81 4.74
CA PRO A 44 1.62 -11.05 4.10
C PRO A 44 1.68 -9.58 4.56
N VAL A 45 1.33 -8.68 3.65
CA VAL A 45 1.03 -7.27 3.93
C VAL A 45 -0.32 -6.98 3.30
N VAL A 46 -1.29 -6.58 4.13
CA VAL A 46 -2.70 -6.52 3.76
C VAL A 46 -3.30 -5.19 4.15
N PHE A 47 -3.78 -4.48 3.14
CA PHE A 47 -4.56 -3.24 3.29
C PHE A 47 -5.94 -3.39 2.67
N ALA A 48 -6.95 -2.76 3.26
CA ALA A 48 -8.23 -2.49 2.61
C ALA A 48 -8.29 -1.03 2.17
N ILE A 49 -8.78 -0.79 0.96
CA ILE A 49 -8.94 0.54 0.37
C ILE A 49 -10.41 0.76 0.05
N SER A 50 -11.10 1.55 0.87
CA SER A 50 -12.51 1.91 0.68
C SER A 50 -12.64 3.19 -0.14
N GLY A 51 -13.67 3.27 -0.99
CA GLY A 51 -13.85 4.38 -1.93
C GLY A 51 -12.94 4.28 -3.16
N ALA A 52 -12.22 3.16 -3.30
CA ALA A 52 -11.30 2.89 -4.39
C ALA A 52 -12.03 2.84 -5.74
N ALA A 53 -13.23 2.25 -5.81
CA ALA A 53 -13.99 2.10 -7.05
C ALA A 53 -14.39 3.45 -7.65
N ALA A 54 -14.80 4.39 -6.81
CA ALA A 54 -15.16 5.74 -7.25
C ALA A 54 -13.93 6.55 -7.69
N LEU A 55 -12.77 6.36 -7.03
CA LEU A 55 -11.56 7.14 -7.29
C LEU A 55 -10.60 6.52 -8.31
N TRP A 56 -10.77 5.23 -8.63
CA TRP A 56 -9.91 4.51 -9.57
C TRP A 56 -9.71 5.25 -10.91
N PRO A 57 -10.77 5.78 -11.55
CA PRO A 57 -10.64 6.49 -12.82
C PRO A 57 -9.86 7.80 -12.68
N TYR A 58 -9.93 8.44 -11.51
CA TYR A 58 -9.37 9.76 -11.26
C TYR A 58 -7.90 9.73 -10.80
N GLY A 59 -7.38 8.58 -10.40
CA GLY A 59 -5.95 8.37 -10.20
C GLY A 59 -5.47 8.65 -8.79
N PHE A 60 -5.08 7.58 -8.10
CA PHE A 60 -4.22 7.63 -6.91
C PHE A 60 -3.15 6.55 -7.04
N ASN A 61 -2.09 6.65 -6.25
CA ASN A 61 -1.10 5.59 -6.08
C ASN A 61 -1.06 5.24 -4.59
N PHE A 62 -0.92 3.95 -4.28
CA PHE A 62 -0.66 3.47 -2.95
C PHE A 62 0.50 2.48 -2.98
N GLY A 63 1.42 2.61 -2.02
CA GLY A 63 2.50 1.66 -1.85
C GLY A 63 2.92 1.55 -0.40
N TRP A 64 3.66 0.47 -0.11
CA TRP A 64 4.22 0.19 1.20
C TRP A 64 5.71 -0.15 1.11
N LEU A 65 6.40 0.03 2.22
CA LEU A 65 7.81 -0.24 2.44
C LEU A 65 7.95 -1.04 3.73
N LEU A 66 8.66 -2.16 3.68
CA LEU A 66 9.03 -2.94 4.85
C LEU A 66 10.54 -2.85 5.04
N GLU A 67 10.99 -2.38 6.20
CA GLU A 67 12.39 -2.12 6.48
C GLU A 67 12.80 -2.61 7.88
N SER A 68 13.98 -3.23 7.99
CA SER A 68 14.61 -3.52 9.28
C SER A 68 15.45 -2.34 9.77
N PRO A 69 15.69 -2.17 11.08
CA PRO A 69 16.75 -1.29 11.55
C PRO A 69 18.09 -1.62 10.87
N PRO A 70 18.96 -0.62 10.67
CA PRO A 70 20.31 -0.87 10.19
C PRO A 70 21.05 -1.73 11.22
N SER A 71 21.70 -2.80 10.76
CA SER A 71 22.63 -3.57 11.57
C SER A 71 23.93 -2.78 11.76
N ASP A 72 24.67 -3.03 12.84
CA ASP A 72 25.94 -2.35 13.13
C ASP A 72 26.91 -2.50 11.94
N GLY A 73 27.09 -1.41 11.17
CA GLY A 73 27.93 -1.36 9.98
C GLY A 73 27.33 -2.00 8.72
N GLY A 74 26.06 -2.42 8.74
CA GLY A 74 25.35 -3.05 7.62
C GLY A 74 24.26 -2.19 6.98
N ARG A 75 23.63 -2.71 5.92
CA ARG A 75 22.46 -2.10 5.26
C ARG A 75 21.17 -2.70 5.86
N SER A 76 20.12 -1.89 5.96
CA SER A 76 18.77 -2.36 6.26
C SER A 76 18.31 -3.39 5.21
N SER A 77 17.65 -4.45 5.67
CA SER A 77 16.84 -5.30 4.80
C SER A 77 15.57 -4.54 4.44
N MET A 78 15.26 -4.47 3.15
CA MET A 78 14.18 -3.61 2.65
C MET A 78 13.44 -4.27 1.49
N GLU A 79 12.12 -4.16 1.48
CA GLU A 79 11.24 -4.55 0.38
C GLU A 79 10.12 -3.53 0.24
N PHE A 80 9.69 -3.26 -1.00
CA PHE A 80 8.59 -2.34 -1.27
C PHE A 80 7.64 -2.94 -2.30
N SER A 81 6.38 -2.53 -2.24
CA SER A 81 5.39 -2.85 -3.27
C SER A 81 4.48 -1.65 -3.52
N SER A 82 3.97 -1.56 -4.74
CA SER A 82 3.07 -0.50 -5.18
C SER A 82 1.88 -1.13 -5.89
N LEU A 83 0.67 -0.64 -5.57
CA LEU A 83 -0.58 -1.04 -6.20
C LEU A 83 -0.54 -0.78 -7.71
N THR A 84 0.10 0.32 -8.12
CA THR A 84 0.39 0.64 -9.52
C THR A 84 1.88 0.89 -9.70
N PRO A 85 2.68 -0.14 -10.04
CA PRO A 85 4.11 0.03 -10.31
C PRO A 85 4.34 1.10 -11.40
N GLY A 86 5.01 2.20 -11.05
CA GLY A 86 5.37 3.27 -11.98
C GLY A 86 4.24 4.22 -12.40
N GLY A 87 3.08 4.25 -11.73
CA GLY A 87 2.00 5.14 -12.13
C GLY A 87 0.86 5.31 -11.13
N TYR A 88 -0.25 5.87 -11.61
CA TYR A 88 -1.49 6.08 -10.86
C TYR A 88 -2.60 5.18 -11.41
N THR A 89 -3.63 4.90 -10.61
CA THR A 89 -4.81 4.17 -11.07
C THR A 89 -5.44 4.82 -12.31
N SER A 90 -5.98 3.98 -13.19
CA SER A 90 -6.65 4.40 -14.41
C SER A 90 -7.68 3.36 -14.84
N GLY A 91 -8.60 3.74 -15.73
CA GLY A 91 -9.71 2.88 -16.13
C GLY A 91 -10.76 2.76 -15.03
N SER A 92 -11.34 1.58 -14.87
CA SER A 92 -12.33 1.30 -13.83
C SER A 92 -11.91 0.10 -12.99
N LEU A 93 -12.03 0.22 -11.67
CA LEU A 93 -12.09 -0.95 -10.80
C LEU A 93 -13.50 -1.54 -10.90
N ASN A 94 -13.64 -2.86 -10.81
CA ASN A 94 -14.97 -3.47 -10.71
C ASN A 94 -15.67 -2.93 -9.47
N SER A 95 -16.81 -2.26 -9.61
CA SER A 95 -17.53 -1.61 -8.50
C SER A 95 -17.99 -2.60 -7.42
N ALA A 96 -18.04 -3.90 -7.71
CA ALA A 96 -18.30 -4.92 -6.70
C ALA A 96 -17.10 -5.20 -5.75
N ALA A 97 -15.93 -4.61 -6.00
CA ALA A 97 -14.70 -4.82 -5.24
C ALA A 97 -14.49 -3.73 -4.16
N GLU A 98 -15.52 -3.48 -3.35
CA GLU A 98 -15.45 -2.57 -2.19
C GLU A 98 -15.54 -3.37 -0.88
N PRO A 99 -14.64 -3.14 0.10
CA PRO A 99 -13.36 -2.44 -0.09
C PRO A 99 -12.44 -3.21 -1.04
N TYR A 100 -11.51 -2.51 -1.69
CA TYR A 100 -10.46 -3.15 -2.46
C TYR A 100 -9.37 -3.67 -1.52
N TYR A 101 -9.18 -4.99 -1.47
CA TYR A 101 -8.10 -5.59 -0.70
C TYR A 101 -6.80 -5.61 -1.51
N TYR A 102 -5.81 -4.86 -1.05
CA TYR A 102 -4.44 -4.94 -1.55
C TYR A 102 -3.65 -5.92 -0.70
N ILE A 103 -3.46 -7.12 -1.25
CA ILE A 103 -2.76 -8.25 -0.62
C ILE A 103 -1.42 -8.41 -1.34
N SER A 104 -0.32 -8.33 -0.60
CA SER A 104 1.03 -8.53 -1.13
C SER A 104 1.81 -9.50 -0.26
N GLY A 105 2.54 -10.42 -0.89
CA GLY A 105 3.54 -11.24 -0.20
C GLY A 105 4.88 -10.52 -0.14
N SER A 106 5.65 -10.78 0.91
CA SER A 106 7.01 -10.29 1.12
C SER A 106 7.95 -11.45 1.37
N GLU A 107 9.16 -11.38 0.81
CA GLU A 107 10.24 -12.33 1.02
C GLU A 107 11.39 -11.77 1.86
N VAL A 108 11.29 -10.51 2.32
CA VAL A 108 12.37 -9.79 3.01
C VAL A 108 12.91 -10.53 4.25
N PHE A 109 12.08 -11.34 4.91
CA PHE A 109 12.46 -12.12 6.09
C PHE A 109 13.36 -13.32 5.75
N VAL A 110 13.32 -13.82 4.51
CA VAL A 110 14.14 -14.96 4.08
C VAL A 110 15.63 -14.59 4.05
N ASN A 111 15.96 -13.32 3.86
CA ASN A 111 17.36 -12.88 3.78
C ASN A 111 17.77 -11.99 4.96
N SER A 112 16.99 -11.99 6.05
CA SER A 112 17.18 -11.09 7.17
C SER A 112 17.21 -11.85 8.49
N SER A 113 18.15 -11.49 9.36
CA SER A 113 18.16 -11.91 10.77
C SER A 113 17.47 -10.91 11.69
N ALA A 114 16.89 -9.83 11.13
CA ALA A 114 16.23 -8.81 11.93
C ALA A 114 14.93 -9.34 12.55
N SER A 115 14.75 -9.02 13.84
CA SER A 115 13.53 -9.26 14.59
C SER A 115 12.59 -8.06 14.60
N ASP A 116 13.11 -6.85 14.37
CA ASP A 116 12.33 -5.62 14.43
C ASP A 116 12.12 -5.06 13.03
N TRP A 117 10.91 -4.57 12.77
CA TRP A 117 10.48 -4.15 11.44
C TRP A 117 9.63 -2.90 11.50
N THR A 118 9.85 -2.01 10.54
CA THR A 118 9.02 -0.83 10.27
C THR A 118 8.26 -1.06 8.98
N LEU A 119 6.93 -1.03 9.04
CA LEU A 119 6.06 -0.95 7.86
C LEU A 119 5.71 0.52 7.63
N GLY A 120 6.20 1.10 6.54
CA GLY A 120 5.77 2.40 6.02
C GLY A 120 4.76 2.25 4.89
N TRP A 121 3.93 3.27 4.69
CA TRP A 121 3.03 3.37 3.54
C TRP A 121 2.91 4.80 3.05
N THR A 122 2.51 4.96 1.79
CA THR A 122 2.28 6.27 1.17
C THR A 122 1.12 6.20 0.21
N VAL A 123 0.18 7.13 0.34
CA VAL A 123 -0.83 7.45 -0.67
C VAL A 123 -0.37 8.70 -1.42
N SER A 124 -0.32 8.64 -2.76
CA SER A 124 0.01 9.78 -3.62
C SER A 124 -1.13 10.13 -4.57
N ILE A 125 -1.38 11.42 -4.76
CA ILE A 125 -2.44 11.96 -5.63
C ILE A 125 -1.83 13.02 -6.55
N PRO A 126 -2.09 12.97 -7.87
CA PRO A 126 -1.64 14.03 -8.78
C PRO A 126 -2.48 15.31 -8.56
N GLN A 127 -1.82 16.46 -8.34
CA GLN A 127 -2.50 17.76 -8.14
C GLN A 127 -2.14 18.79 -9.21
N GLU A 128 -2.04 18.38 -10.47
CA GLU A 128 -1.72 19.28 -11.59
C GLU A 128 -2.95 20.09 -12.02
N CYS A 129 -3.27 21.13 -11.25
CA CYS A 129 -4.53 21.88 -11.36
C CYS A 129 -4.40 23.29 -11.97
N TYR A 130 -3.21 23.90 -11.99
CA TYR A 130 -3.03 25.29 -12.44
C TYR A 130 -1.71 25.53 -13.22
N PRO A 131 -1.66 26.50 -14.15
CA PRO A 131 -0.50 26.77 -15.01
C PRO A 131 0.68 27.44 -14.28
N LEU A 132 0.66 27.51 -12.95
CA LEU A 132 1.63 28.27 -12.17
C LEU A 132 2.40 27.34 -11.23
N GLY A 133 3.48 26.76 -11.77
CA GLY A 133 4.74 26.50 -11.06
C GLY A 133 4.80 25.33 -10.09
N ASP A 134 3.72 24.98 -9.40
CA ASP A 134 3.76 23.92 -8.39
C ASP A 134 3.19 22.62 -8.97
N TYR A 135 4.06 21.87 -9.66
CA TYR A 135 3.86 20.46 -9.95
C TYR A 135 3.82 19.69 -8.62
N GLY A 136 2.68 19.72 -7.95
CA GLY A 136 2.48 19.08 -6.65
C GLY A 136 1.90 17.68 -6.78
N ASN A 137 2.52 16.73 -6.09
CA ASN A 137 1.89 15.49 -5.66
C ASN A 137 1.44 15.68 -4.21
N TYR A 138 0.14 15.53 -3.93
CA TYR A 138 -0.27 15.38 -2.53
C TYR A 138 0.11 14.00 -2.07
N GLN A 139 0.80 13.93 -0.93
CA GLN A 139 1.21 12.69 -0.33
C GLN A 139 0.78 12.64 1.12
N LYS A 140 0.23 11.49 1.52
CA LYS A 140 -0.02 11.16 2.92
C LYS A 140 0.71 9.87 3.22
N SER A 141 1.62 9.91 4.18
CA SER A 141 2.43 8.78 4.59
C SER A 141 2.20 8.45 6.05
N GLY A 142 2.46 7.21 6.40
CA GLY A 142 2.45 6.73 7.79
C GLY A 142 3.39 5.55 7.94
N SER A 143 3.62 5.17 9.18
CA SER A 143 4.44 4.01 9.50
C SER A 143 4.04 3.41 10.84
N MET A 144 4.32 2.13 11.02
CA MET A 144 4.18 1.45 12.30
C MET A 144 5.29 0.40 12.47
N ASN A 145 5.50 0.00 13.72
CA ASN A 145 6.50 -0.99 14.08
C ASN A 145 5.84 -2.30 14.53
N PHE A 146 6.45 -3.41 14.17
CA PHE A 146 6.12 -4.75 14.65
C PHE A 146 7.41 -5.56 14.75
N SER A 147 7.30 -6.78 15.30
CA SER A 147 8.46 -7.67 15.43
C SER A 147 8.16 -9.07 14.90
N THR A 148 9.21 -9.86 14.70
CA THR A 148 9.14 -11.27 14.34
C THR A 148 9.92 -12.14 15.32
N SER A 149 9.41 -13.34 15.60
CA SER A 149 10.07 -14.32 16.46
C SER A 149 9.55 -15.72 16.16
N LEU A 150 10.36 -16.75 16.37
CA LEU A 150 9.91 -18.16 16.29
C LEU A 150 8.85 -18.51 17.34
N ASN A 151 8.68 -17.69 18.38
CA ASN A 151 7.60 -17.81 19.36
C ASN A 151 6.45 -16.82 19.09
N GLY A 152 6.48 -16.11 17.96
CA GLY A 152 5.46 -15.15 17.57
C GLY A 152 4.16 -15.82 17.13
N VAL A 153 3.10 -15.02 17.01
CA VAL A 153 1.80 -15.51 16.55
C VAL A 153 1.78 -15.68 15.02
N LEU A 154 1.12 -16.72 14.52
CA LEU A 154 0.94 -16.88 13.08
C LEU A 154 0.08 -15.72 12.52
N PRO A 155 0.26 -15.35 11.23
CA PRO A 155 -0.63 -14.38 10.60
C PRO A 155 -2.09 -14.80 10.71
N ASN A 156 -2.93 -13.80 10.99
CA ASN A 156 -4.37 -13.91 11.07
C ASN A 156 -4.95 -12.54 10.71
N MET A 157 -5.89 -12.50 9.78
CA MET A 157 -6.50 -11.25 9.32
C MET A 157 -7.60 -10.76 10.26
N THR A 158 -8.11 -11.62 11.15
CA THR A 158 -9.12 -11.26 12.15
C THR A 158 -8.49 -10.46 13.29
N GLY A 159 -9.02 -9.28 13.58
CA GLY A 159 -8.57 -8.47 14.73
C GLY A 159 -8.89 -6.99 14.57
N GLU A 160 -8.31 -6.19 15.46
CA GLU A 160 -8.36 -4.74 15.36
C GLU A 160 -7.54 -4.26 14.14
N VAL A 161 -8.09 -3.31 13.40
CA VAL A 161 -7.48 -2.73 12.20
C VAL A 161 -6.97 -1.32 12.48
N VAL A 162 -6.02 -0.85 11.69
CA VAL A 162 -5.40 0.47 11.86
C VAL A 162 -5.76 1.39 10.70
N GLU A 163 -6.21 2.60 10.96
CA GLU A 163 -6.34 3.62 9.91
C GLU A 163 -4.94 4.05 9.43
N ALA A 164 -4.61 3.70 8.18
CA ALA A 164 -3.34 4.05 7.57
C ALA A 164 -3.41 5.43 6.90
N ALA A 165 -4.51 5.72 6.20
CA ALA A 165 -4.74 7.01 5.59
C ALA A 165 -6.23 7.27 5.36
N ARG A 166 -6.55 8.56 5.32
CA ARG A 166 -7.86 9.07 4.96
C ARG A 166 -7.70 10.37 4.20
N ILE A 167 -8.35 10.47 3.05
CA ILE A 167 -8.28 11.61 2.16
C ILE A 167 -9.67 11.85 1.58
N ARG A 168 -10.20 13.05 1.75
CA ARG A 168 -11.45 13.47 1.10
C ARG A 168 -11.14 14.18 -0.20
N PHE A 169 -11.75 13.72 -1.27
CA PHE A 169 -11.69 14.35 -2.57
C PHE A 169 -12.96 15.17 -2.74
N LEU A 170 -12.77 16.47 -2.97
CA LEU A 170 -13.84 17.45 -3.03
C LEU A 170 -14.37 17.63 -4.46
N ASP A 171 -13.48 17.52 -5.45
CA ASP A 171 -13.83 17.70 -6.85
C ASP A 171 -12.75 17.16 -7.80
N HIS A 172 -13.11 17.02 -9.07
CA HIS A 172 -12.18 16.85 -10.17
C HIS A 172 -12.31 18.01 -11.15
N MET A 173 -11.23 18.77 -11.37
CA MET A 173 -11.23 19.82 -12.39
C MET A 173 -10.69 19.29 -13.72
N LYS A 174 -11.19 19.85 -14.82
CA LYS A 174 -10.60 19.62 -16.15
C LYS A 174 -9.28 20.38 -16.22
N THR A 175 -8.17 19.66 -16.42
CA THR A 175 -6.87 20.34 -16.62
C THR A 175 -6.90 21.15 -17.93
N PRO A 176 -6.55 22.45 -17.89
CA PRO A 176 -6.47 23.30 -19.08
C PRO A 176 -5.61 22.68 -20.19
N LYS A 177 -6.04 22.82 -21.46
CA LYS A 177 -5.41 22.16 -22.62
C LYS A 177 -3.94 22.56 -22.83
N ASP A 178 -3.59 23.78 -22.43
CA ASP A 178 -2.27 24.38 -22.45
C ASP A 178 -1.30 23.78 -21.40
N ILE A 179 -1.81 22.99 -20.46
CA ILE A 179 -1.03 22.35 -19.37
C ILE A 179 -0.92 20.83 -19.56
N GLN A 180 -1.66 20.25 -20.53
CA GLN A 180 -1.72 18.80 -20.77
C GLN A 180 -0.43 18.25 -21.43
N GLY A 181 0.72 18.35 -20.75
CA GLY A 181 2.01 17.85 -21.24
C GLY A 181 2.26 16.35 -21.04
N THR A 182 1.55 15.72 -20.11
CA THR A 182 1.72 14.31 -19.71
C THR A 182 0.37 13.61 -19.46
N ALA A 183 0.33 12.29 -19.32
CA ALA A 183 -0.92 11.59 -18.94
C ALA A 183 -1.41 11.94 -17.52
N SER A 184 -0.50 12.31 -16.60
CA SER A 184 -0.82 12.79 -15.24
C SER A 184 -1.44 14.18 -15.25
N SER A 185 -1.02 15.04 -16.18
CA SER A 185 -1.56 16.40 -16.38
C SER A 185 -3.00 16.45 -16.92
N LYS A 186 -3.71 15.33 -16.99
CA LYS A 186 -5.14 15.30 -17.41
C LYS A 186 -6.10 15.18 -16.23
N LYS A 187 -5.58 14.98 -15.02
CA LYS A 187 -6.38 14.72 -13.81
C LYS A 187 -6.00 15.73 -12.74
N CYS A 188 -6.90 16.65 -12.45
CA CYS A 188 -6.77 17.58 -11.34
C CYS A 188 -7.75 17.16 -10.25
N LEU A 189 -7.22 16.70 -9.12
CA LEU A 189 -8.01 16.31 -7.95
C LEU A 189 -7.84 17.35 -6.84
N VAL A 190 -8.99 17.87 -6.37
CA VAL A 190 -9.06 18.75 -5.22
C VAL A 190 -9.26 17.90 -3.99
N VAL A 191 -8.35 17.99 -3.02
CA VAL A 191 -8.44 17.25 -1.77
C VAL A 191 -8.66 18.20 -0.60
N ASP A 192 -9.45 17.76 0.37
CA ASP A 192 -9.50 18.38 1.68
C ASP A 192 -8.25 18.01 2.46
N LYS A 193 -7.57 19.03 3.00
CA LYS A 193 -6.35 18.85 3.81
C LYS A 193 -6.68 18.70 5.31
N GLU A 194 -7.94 18.90 5.70
CA GLU A 194 -8.37 18.78 7.10
C GLU A 194 -8.50 17.31 7.53
N THR A 195 -8.31 17.07 8.83
CA THR A 195 -8.41 15.75 9.45
C THR A 195 -9.87 15.41 9.68
N LEU A 196 -10.40 14.42 8.95
CA LEU A 196 -11.75 13.91 9.16
C LEU A 196 -11.83 13.05 10.43
N THR A 197 -12.89 13.23 11.24
CA THR A 197 -13.10 12.55 12.54
C THR A 197 -14.24 11.53 12.53
N ALA A 198 -14.51 10.91 11.38
CA ALA A 198 -15.44 9.77 11.22
C ALA A 198 -15.10 8.56 12.12
N ASP A 199 -16.09 7.75 12.52
CA ASP A 199 -15.91 6.46 13.20
C ASP A 199 -15.92 5.32 12.15
N PHE A 200 -14.97 4.36 12.20
CA PHE A 200 -14.75 3.37 11.14
C PHE A 200 -14.50 1.97 11.68
N ASN A 201 -15.48 1.07 11.45
CA ASN A 201 -15.41 -0.33 11.89
C ASN A 201 -16.00 -1.34 10.88
N ASP A 202 -16.17 -0.99 9.61
CA ASP A 202 -16.84 -1.88 8.62
C ASP A 202 -15.92 -2.39 7.52
N VAL A 203 -14.73 -2.87 7.89
CA VAL A 203 -13.88 -3.67 6.99
C VAL A 203 -14.08 -5.13 7.35
N ASP A 204 -14.56 -5.94 6.39
CA ASP A 204 -14.76 -7.38 6.58
C ASP A 204 -13.40 -8.11 6.68
N THR A 205 -12.92 -8.29 7.90
CA THR A 205 -11.74 -9.10 8.20
C THR A 205 -12.07 -10.59 8.38
N GLY A 206 -13.19 -11.05 7.84
CA GLY A 206 -13.70 -12.40 8.01
C GLY A 206 -13.02 -13.46 7.14
N SER A 207 -13.59 -14.66 7.13
CA SER A 207 -13.01 -15.86 6.50
C SER A 207 -12.78 -15.74 4.98
N LYS A 208 -13.52 -14.87 4.29
CA LYS A 208 -13.31 -14.61 2.86
C LYS A 208 -11.99 -13.92 2.60
N LEU A 209 -11.64 -12.93 3.44
CA LEU A 209 -10.35 -12.24 3.34
C LEU A 209 -9.23 -13.22 3.67
N GLU A 210 -9.37 -14.00 4.73
CA GLU A 210 -8.38 -15.02 5.10
C GLU A 210 -8.09 -15.97 3.93
N ALA A 211 -9.14 -16.49 3.28
CA ALA A 211 -8.99 -17.36 2.11
C ALA A 211 -8.32 -16.66 0.92
N ALA A 212 -8.63 -15.38 0.68
CA ALA A 212 -8.00 -14.59 -0.37
C ALA A 212 -6.50 -14.37 -0.09
N VAL A 213 -6.14 -14.10 1.17
CA VAL A 213 -4.75 -13.96 1.59
C VAL A 213 -4.01 -15.29 1.43
N THR A 214 -4.55 -16.40 1.94
CA THR A 214 -3.95 -17.73 1.76
C THR A 214 -3.73 -18.07 0.29
N SER A 215 -4.73 -17.85 -0.57
CA SER A 215 -4.58 -18.07 -2.02
C SER A 215 -3.46 -17.22 -2.61
N THR A 216 -3.42 -15.93 -2.27
CA THR A 216 -2.40 -15.01 -2.78
C THR A 216 -1.00 -15.41 -2.34
N MET A 217 -0.82 -15.88 -1.11
CA MET A 217 0.47 -16.32 -0.59
C MET A 217 0.94 -17.63 -1.24
N ILE A 218 0.02 -18.57 -1.48
CA ILE A 218 0.28 -19.81 -2.22
C ILE A 218 0.72 -19.49 -3.66
N ASP A 219 -0.01 -18.59 -4.32
CA ASP A 219 0.30 -18.15 -5.69
C ASP A 219 1.66 -17.44 -5.75
N PHE A 220 1.93 -16.52 -4.81
CA PHE A 220 3.20 -15.80 -4.72
C PHE A 220 4.38 -16.77 -4.57
N ALA A 221 4.29 -17.73 -3.65
CA ALA A 221 5.35 -18.72 -3.44
C ALA A 221 5.39 -19.82 -4.50
N SER A 222 4.48 -19.78 -5.50
CA SER A 222 4.37 -20.77 -6.57
C SER A 222 4.26 -22.21 -6.01
N CYS A 223 3.46 -22.39 -4.97
CA CYS A 223 3.36 -23.69 -4.30
C CYS A 223 2.57 -24.71 -5.13
N PRO A 224 2.76 -26.02 -4.86
CA PRO A 224 1.89 -27.07 -5.40
C PRO A 224 0.42 -26.88 -4.97
N SER A 225 -0.52 -27.42 -5.75
CA SER A 225 -1.97 -27.25 -5.59
C SER A 225 -2.57 -27.78 -4.28
N ASN A 226 -1.79 -28.53 -3.49
CA ASN A 226 -2.16 -29.09 -2.18
C ASN A 226 -1.37 -28.48 -1.02
N ALA A 227 -0.63 -27.40 -1.25
CA ALA A 227 0.12 -26.72 -0.21
C ALA A 227 -0.81 -25.91 0.70
N ALA A 228 -0.40 -25.78 1.97
CA ALA A 228 -1.03 -24.90 2.94
C ALA A 228 -0.14 -23.68 3.17
N TRP A 229 -0.77 -22.54 3.47
CA TRP A 229 -0.08 -21.35 3.93
C TRP A 229 -0.83 -20.74 5.13
N PRO A 230 -0.14 -20.38 6.22
CA PRO A 230 1.26 -20.73 6.48
C PRO A 230 1.41 -22.26 6.64
N ASP A 231 2.50 -22.85 6.14
CA ASP A 231 2.74 -24.30 6.30
C ASP A 231 3.16 -24.60 7.74
N THR A 232 2.18 -24.72 8.64
CA THR A 232 2.40 -24.95 10.08
C THR A 232 3.04 -26.31 10.38
N THR A 233 2.98 -27.25 9.43
CA THR A 233 3.50 -28.62 9.59
C THR A 233 4.97 -28.75 9.21
N ASN A 234 5.42 -27.95 8.25
CA ASN A 234 6.81 -27.96 7.78
C ASN A 234 7.50 -26.61 8.01
N LEU A 235 7.15 -25.88 9.07
CA LEU A 235 7.87 -24.65 9.45
C LEU A 235 9.37 -24.91 9.66
N THR A 236 9.76 -26.16 9.96
CA THR A 236 11.14 -26.61 10.15
C THR A 236 11.67 -27.55 9.05
N ASP A 237 10.80 -28.13 8.22
CA ASP A 237 11.13 -29.26 7.35
C ASP A 237 11.02 -28.84 5.87
N GLY A 238 11.96 -29.28 5.03
CA GLY A 238 12.20 -28.75 3.67
C GLY A 238 11.14 -28.98 2.59
N VAL A 239 9.85 -29.16 2.92
CA VAL A 239 8.74 -29.40 1.98
C VAL A 239 7.75 -28.21 1.92
N SER A 240 7.99 -27.14 2.69
CA SER A 240 7.22 -25.91 2.60
C SER A 240 7.35 -25.22 1.23
N CYS A 241 6.29 -24.52 0.83
CA CYS A 241 6.26 -23.53 -0.26
C CYS A 241 7.62 -22.86 -0.46
N LYS A 242 8.27 -23.15 -1.59
CA LYS A 242 9.73 -23.10 -1.75
C LYS A 242 10.34 -21.70 -1.53
N LYS A 243 10.83 -21.43 -0.31
CA LYS A 243 12.13 -20.80 0.02
C LYS A 243 12.39 -21.03 1.51
N MET A 244 13.35 -21.91 1.83
CA MET A 244 13.74 -22.21 3.21
C MET A 244 14.15 -20.92 3.93
N TYR A 245 13.68 -20.75 5.16
CA TYR A 245 14.31 -19.85 6.11
C TYR A 245 15.82 -20.14 6.15
N PRO A 246 16.69 -19.12 6.22
CA PRO A 246 18.06 -19.36 6.63
C PRO A 246 17.94 -20.04 7.99
N SER A 247 18.53 -21.23 8.11
CA SER A 247 18.70 -21.84 9.41
C SER A 247 19.32 -20.79 10.31
N PHE A 248 18.61 -20.38 11.36
CA PHE A 248 19.23 -19.67 12.47
C PHE A 248 20.17 -20.71 13.11
N GLU A 249 21.32 -20.96 12.48
CA GLU A 249 22.41 -21.65 13.13
C GLU A 249 22.79 -20.76 14.31
N ASP A 250 22.67 -21.31 15.51
CA ASP A 250 23.27 -20.76 16.70
C ASP A 250 24.70 -20.36 16.34
N ASN A 251 25.03 -19.08 16.59
CA ASN A 251 26.33 -18.49 16.30
C ASN A 251 27.48 -19.44 16.63
N ASP A 252 28.09 -20.03 15.61
CA ASP A 252 29.49 -20.42 15.69
C ASP A 252 30.18 -20.36 14.32
N SER A 253 30.96 -19.29 14.16
CA SER A 253 32.19 -19.22 13.38
C SER A 253 32.16 -19.24 11.84
N SER A 254 32.61 -18.11 11.30
CA SER A 254 33.49 -17.98 10.12
C SER A 254 32.96 -18.35 8.73
N GLY A 255 32.79 -17.34 7.87
CA GLY A 255 32.57 -17.58 6.45
C GLY A 255 32.37 -16.33 5.62
N VAL A 256 33.39 -15.47 5.52
CA VAL A 256 33.45 -14.38 4.54
C VAL A 256 33.23 -14.92 3.13
N LYS A 257 32.20 -14.45 2.40
CA LYS A 257 32.16 -14.38 0.93
C LYS A 257 31.25 -13.25 0.43
N THR A 258 31.86 -12.13 0.05
CA THR A 258 31.39 -11.22 -1.03
C THR A 258 31.53 -11.94 -2.40
N PRO A 259 30.96 -11.50 -3.56
CA PRO A 259 30.72 -10.10 -3.95
C PRO A 259 29.59 -9.77 -4.98
N PHE A 260 29.47 -8.45 -5.27
CA PHE A 260 29.14 -7.79 -6.55
C PHE A 260 27.70 -7.28 -6.86
N PRO A 261 27.58 -6.21 -7.70
CA PRO A 261 26.88 -4.99 -7.33
C PRO A 261 25.56 -4.81 -8.09
N ILE A 262 24.59 -4.12 -7.48
CA ILE A 262 23.39 -3.67 -8.20
C ILE A 262 23.18 -2.17 -7.98
N VAL A 263 22.89 -1.55 -9.12
CA VAL A 263 22.80 -0.15 -9.47
C VAL A 263 21.73 0.58 -8.67
N TRP A 264 22.08 1.79 -8.22
CA TRP A 264 21.21 2.73 -7.53
C TRP A 264 20.19 3.35 -8.48
N ALA A 265 18.92 3.38 -8.08
CA ALA A 265 17.96 4.36 -8.57
C ALA A 265 17.32 5.05 -7.36
N PHE A 266 17.48 6.36 -7.34
CA PHE A 266 17.20 7.30 -6.28
C PHE A 266 15.71 7.41 -5.94
N TRP A 267 15.36 7.34 -4.66
CA TRP A 267 14.39 8.25 -4.06
C TRP A 267 15.01 8.79 -2.77
N GLY A 268 15.35 10.08 -2.81
CA GLY A 268 16.05 10.78 -1.74
C GLY A 268 15.13 11.01 -0.54
N VAL A 269 15.60 10.55 0.61
CA VAL A 269 15.17 10.99 1.93
C VAL A 269 15.58 12.45 2.10
N LEU A 270 14.63 13.31 2.45
CA LEU A 270 14.90 14.63 3.02
C LEU A 270 14.25 14.67 4.41
N LEU A 271 14.91 14.01 5.36
CA LEU A 271 14.75 14.24 6.79
C LEU A 271 16.08 14.83 7.28
N VAL A 272 16.13 16.15 7.38
CA VAL A 272 17.01 16.81 8.35
C VAL A 272 16.11 17.68 9.20
N GLY A 273 15.84 17.18 10.40
CA GLY A 273 15.30 17.99 11.47
C GLY A 273 16.31 19.07 11.88
N GLN A 274 15.79 20.22 12.27
CA GLN A 274 16.47 21.09 13.21
C GLN A 274 15.46 21.49 14.28
N PHE A 275 15.64 20.92 15.47
CA PHE A 275 15.47 21.65 16.71
C PHE A 275 16.86 21.93 17.26
N VAL A 276 17.10 23.16 17.75
CA VAL A 276 17.76 23.50 19.03
C VAL A 276 17.98 25.03 19.04
N ILE A 277 17.30 25.67 20.01
CA ILE A 277 17.33 27.05 20.55
C ILE A 277 16.74 28.17 19.68
#